data_AF-A0A4Q5P8M2-F1
#
_entry.id   AF-A0A4Q5P8M2-F1
#
_cell.length_a   1.000
_cell.length_b   1.000
_cell.length_c   1.000
_cell.angle_alpha   90.00
_cell.angle_beta   90.00
_cell.angle_gamma   90.00
#
_symmetry.space_group_name_H-M   'P 1'
#
loop_
_entity.id
_entity.type
_entity.pdbx_description
1 polymer ?
#
loop_
_entity_poly.entity_id
_entity_poly.type
_entity_poly.pdbx_seq_one_letter_code
_entity_poly.pdbx_strand_id
1 'polypeptide(L)'
;MPARRRIRGVAALEFAFVSIAFIFLLYGIATFGAALYTRQVVSRAAEDGVRAALMYNNVTANDSRVQNVVYQSLASSLIAPMNVSTNAATRLAWLRATVASPEVNISAPGQVVVRVVYPYRANPVLPAIPLSQAWMPNLLTGRATAARP
;
A
#
# COMPACT_ATOMS: atom_id res chain seq x y z
N MET A 1 0.46 7.06 63.86
CA MET A 1 1.31 7.51 62.72
C MET A 1 0.56 7.27 61.42
N PRO A 2 -0.18 8.25 60.86
CA PRO A 2 -1.00 8.02 59.68
C PRO A 2 -0.26 8.25 58.35
N ALA A 3 -0.80 7.63 57.29
CA ALA A 3 -0.64 7.95 55.87
C ALA A 3 0.70 7.60 55.16
N ARG A 4 0.91 6.32 54.86
CA ARG A 4 1.84 5.87 53.79
C ARG A 4 1.14 5.16 52.61
N ARG A 5 -0.15 5.46 52.38
CA ARG A 5 -1.01 4.77 51.38
C ARG A 5 -1.32 5.60 50.12
N ARG A 6 -0.57 6.68 49.84
CA ARG A 6 -0.80 7.58 48.69
C ARG A 6 0.27 7.52 47.57
N ILE A 7 1.15 6.53 47.56
CA ILE A 7 2.29 6.51 46.60
C ILE A 7 2.12 5.45 45.49
N ARG A 8 1.16 4.52 45.59
CA ARG A 8 1.00 3.44 44.61
C ARG A 8 0.23 3.82 43.33
N GLY A 9 -0.57 4.89 43.36
CA GLY A 9 -1.36 5.32 42.20
C GLY A 9 -0.63 6.26 41.24
N VAL A 10 0.32 7.06 41.75
CA VAL A 10 1.03 8.07 40.95
C VAL A 10 1.97 7.41 39.93
N ALA A 11 2.78 6.43 40.36
CA ALA A 11 3.66 5.68 39.45
C ALA A 11 2.88 4.92 38.38
N ALA A 12 1.69 4.38 38.71
CA ALA A 12 0.82 3.74 37.74
C ALA A 12 0.27 4.73 36.69
N LEU A 13 -0.03 5.96 37.12
CA LEU A 13 -0.49 7.04 36.22
C LEU A 13 0.63 7.54 35.30
N GLU A 14 1.84 7.73 35.82
CA GLU A 14 3.02 8.08 35.02
C GLU A 14 3.30 7.01 33.97
N PHE A 15 3.28 5.73 34.37
CA PHE A 15 3.43 4.61 33.46
C PHE A 15 2.34 4.58 32.38
N ALA A 16 1.07 4.87 32.74
CA ALA A 16 -0.02 4.90 31.78
C ALA A 16 0.21 5.97 30.71
N PHE A 17 0.61 7.19 31.08
CA PHE A 17 0.89 8.25 30.12
C PHE A 17 2.07 7.92 29.20
N VAL A 18 3.17 7.41 29.74
CA VAL A 18 4.32 6.97 28.94
C VAL A 18 3.93 5.83 27.99
N SER A 19 3.16 4.85 28.48
CA SER A 19 2.69 3.72 27.67
C SER A 19 1.78 4.17 26.53
N ILE A 20 0.85 5.10 26.81
CA ILE A 20 -0.02 5.68 25.79
C ILE A 20 0.81 6.38 24.70
N ALA A 21 1.75 7.25 25.10
CA ALA A 21 2.63 7.92 24.16
C ALA A 21 3.47 6.92 23.33
N PHE A 22 3.97 5.86 23.97
CA PHE A 22 4.73 4.81 23.32
C PHE A 22 3.89 3.99 22.32
N ILE A 23 2.65 3.64 22.67
CA ILE A 23 1.73 2.95 21.75
C ILE A 23 1.42 3.83 20.54
N PHE A 24 1.20 5.14 20.74
CA PHE A 24 1.01 6.07 19.62
C PHE A 24 2.25 6.16 18.72
N LEU A 25 3.44 6.18 19.30
CA LEU A 25 4.69 6.16 18.56
C LEU A 25 4.83 4.87 17.73
N LEU A 26 4.61 3.71 18.35
CA LEU A 26 4.65 2.41 17.65
C LEU A 26 3.61 2.34 16.54
N TYR A 27 2.38 2.79 16.80
CA TYR A 27 1.32 2.84 15.80
C TYR A 27 1.69 3.77 14.64
N GLY A 28 2.25 4.94 14.92
CA GLY A 28 2.74 5.88 13.91
C GLY A 28 3.80 5.27 13.00
N ILE A 29 4.81 4.62 13.61
CA ILE A 29 5.88 3.92 12.88
C ILE A 29 5.30 2.79 12.03
N ALA A 30 4.44 1.94 12.59
CA ALA A 30 3.84 0.82 11.88
C ALA A 30 2.97 1.28 10.70
N THR A 31 2.18 2.33 10.91
CA THR A 31 1.27 2.91 9.92
C THR A 31 2.04 3.57 8.77
N PHE A 32 3.11 4.31 9.09
CA PHE A 32 4.02 4.87 8.09
C PHE A 32 4.78 3.78 7.32
N GLY A 33 5.30 2.78 8.04
CA GLY A 33 5.98 1.63 7.44
C GLY A 33 5.09 0.86 6.48
N ALA A 34 3.82 0.65 6.84
CA ALA A 34 2.84 0.01 5.98
C ALA A 34 2.55 0.83 4.71
N ALA A 35 2.45 2.17 4.81
CA ALA A 35 2.28 3.04 3.65
C ALA A 35 3.51 3.01 2.71
N LEU A 36 4.72 3.02 3.27
CA LEU A 36 5.95 2.88 2.50
C LEU A 36 6.05 1.51 1.81
N TYR A 37 5.70 0.44 2.53
CA TYR A 37 5.63 -0.91 1.96
C TYR A 37 4.65 -0.94 0.77
N THR A 38 3.44 -0.41 0.91
CA THR A 38 2.48 -0.35 -0.20
C THR A 38 3.03 0.47 -1.36
N ARG A 39 3.73 1.59 -1.11
CA ARG A 39 4.38 2.37 -2.17
C ARG A 39 5.42 1.57 -2.94
N GLN A 40 6.25 0.78 -2.24
CA GLN A 40 7.24 -0.11 -2.88
C GLN A 40 6.55 -1.19 -3.72
N VAL A 41 5.48 -1.78 -3.20
CA VAL A 41 4.68 -2.79 -3.93
C VAL A 41 4.10 -2.22 -5.23
N VAL A 42 3.50 -1.03 -5.17
CA VAL A 42 2.89 -0.39 -6.35
C VAL A 42 3.97 0.02 -7.37
N SER A 43 5.15 0.44 -6.91
CA SER A 43 6.30 0.71 -7.79
C SER A 43 6.80 -0.55 -8.49
N ARG A 44 7.01 -1.63 -7.74
CA ARG A 44 7.40 -2.94 -8.28
C ARG A 44 6.38 -3.45 -9.30
N ALA A 45 5.09 -3.33 -9.01
CA ALA A 45 4.04 -3.75 -9.93
C ALA A 45 4.05 -2.95 -11.24
N ALA A 46 4.35 -1.65 -11.18
CA ALA A 46 4.53 -0.83 -12.38
C ALA A 46 5.74 -1.31 -13.21
N GLU A 47 6.86 -1.62 -12.57
CA GLU A 47 8.06 -2.16 -13.23
C GLU A 47 7.79 -3.51 -13.89
N ASP A 48 7.11 -4.43 -13.21
CA ASP A 48 6.72 -5.73 -13.77
C ASP A 48 5.78 -5.55 -14.97
N GLY A 49 4.87 -4.56 -14.92
CA GLY A 49 4.04 -4.18 -16.07
C GLY A 49 4.85 -3.67 -17.26
N VAL A 50 5.84 -2.80 -17.03
CA VAL A 50 6.74 -2.34 -18.11
C VAL A 50 7.53 -3.50 -18.71
N ARG A 51 8.09 -4.39 -17.86
CA ARG A 51 8.80 -5.58 -18.33
C ARG A 51 7.91 -6.45 -19.22
N ALA A 52 6.67 -6.71 -18.80
CA ALA A 52 5.71 -7.44 -19.61
C ALA A 52 5.40 -6.74 -20.93
N ALA A 53 5.27 -5.41 -20.92
CA ALA A 53 5.01 -4.63 -22.13
C ALA A 53 6.15 -4.69 -23.16
N LEU A 54 7.40 -4.84 -22.70
CA LEU A 54 8.55 -5.05 -23.59
C LEU A 54 8.63 -6.47 -24.16
N MET A 55 8.09 -7.46 -23.44
CA MET A 55 8.07 -8.85 -23.91
C MET A 55 6.96 -9.13 -24.93
N TYR A 56 5.90 -8.32 -24.93
CA TYR A 56 4.78 -8.50 -25.84
C TYR A 56 4.97 -7.74 -27.14
N ASN A 57 4.70 -8.42 -28.25
CA ASN A 57 4.55 -7.77 -29.55
C ASN A 57 3.22 -6.97 -29.57
N ASN A 58 3.25 -5.83 -30.27
CA ASN A 58 2.08 -4.98 -30.53
C ASN A 58 1.27 -4.57 -29.28
N VAL A 59 1.93 -4.24 -28.17
CA VAL A 59 1.24 -3.61 -27.03
C VAL A 59 0.59 -2.31 -27.48
N THR A 60 -0.64 -2.10 -27.04
CA THR A 60 -1.45 -0.89 -27.26
C THR A 60 -1.66 -0.16 -25.93
N ALA A 61 -2.18 1.07 -25.99
CA ALA A 61 -2.54 1.79 -24.78
C ALA A 61 -3.60 0.99 -24.00
N ASN A 62 -3.41 0.88 -22.68
CA ASN A 62 -4.24 0.09 -21.76
C ASN A 62 -4.38 -1.41 -22.13
N ASP A 63 -3.32 -2.02 -22.68
CA ASP A 63 -3.29 -3.45 -22.98
C ASP A 63 -3.62 -4.31 -21.74
N SER A 64 -4.66 -5.13 -21.86
CA SER A 64 -5.18 -5.96 -20.76
C SER A 64 -4.19 -7.03 -20.30
N ARG A 65 -3.28 -7.49 -21.16
CA ARG A 65 -2.24 -8.46 -20.80
C ARG A 65 -1.24 -7.85 -19.82
N VAL A 66 -0.82 -6.61 -20.08
CA VAL A 66 0.08 -5.86 -19.21
C VAL A 66 -0.61 -5.56 -17.88
N GLN A 67 -1.86 -5.09 -17.92
CA GLN A 67 -2.65 -4.85 -16.70
C GLN A 67 -2.79 -6.12 -15.85
N ASN A 68 -2.98 -7.29 -16.49
CA ASN A 68 -3.05 -8.55 -15.76
C ASN A 68 -1.75 -8.88 -15.02
N VAL A 69 -0.59 -8.63 -15.62
CA VAL A 69 0.71 -8.80 -14.94
C VAL A 69 0.84 -7.86 -13.75
N VAL A 70 0.43 -6.60 -13.90
CA VAL A 70 0.42 -5.63 -12.78
C VAL A 70 -0.46 -6.16 -11.63
N TYR A 71 -1.68 -6.64 -11.92
CA TYR A 71 -2.57 -7.20 -10.90
C TYR A 71 -1.99 -8.46 -10.24
N GLN A 72 -1.31 -9.33 -10.99
CA GLN A 72 -0.64 -10.49 -10.43
C GLN A 72 0.53 -10.09 -9.52
N SER A 73 1.31 -9.07 -9.91
CA SER A 73 2.39 -8.53 -9.07
C SER A 73 1.85 -7.93 -7.77
N LEU A 74 0.75 -7.14 -7.84
CA LEU A 74 0.05 -6.65 -6.65
C LEU A 74 -0.49 -7.80 -5.77
N ALA A 75 -1.06 -8.85 -6.37
CA ALA A 75 -1.59 -10.01 -5.65
C ALA A 75 -0.50 -10.88 -4.99
N SER A 76 0.77 -10.71 -5.37
CA SER A 76 1.89 -11.35 -4.70
C SER A 76 2.31 -10.68 -3.38
N SER A 77 1.65 -9.58 -3.01
CA SER A 77 1.96 -8.78 -1.81
C SER A 77 0.90 -8.89 -0.71
N LEU A 78 1.19 -8.31 0.46
CA LEU A 78 0.31 -8.29 1.64
C LEU A 78 -0.52 -7.00 1.75
N ILE A 79 -0.78 -6.30 0.64
CA ILE A 79 -1.56 -5.04 0.65
C ILE A 79 -3.08 -5.26 0.65
N ALA A 80 -3.52 -6.50 0.45
CA ALA A 80 -4.94 -6.84 0.52
C ALA A 80 -5.33 -7.19 1.96
N PRO A 81 -6.55 -6.85 2.41
CA PRO A 81 -7.01 -7.17 3.74
C PRO A 81 -6.93 -8.67 4.07
N MET A 82 -6.72 -9.01 5.34
CA MET A 82 -6.56 -10.40 5.77
C MET A 82 -7.81 -11.25 5.50
N ASN A 83 -9.01 -10.69 5.62
CA ASN A 83 -10.28 -11.40 5.40
C ASN A 83 -10.50 -11.83 3.93
N VAL A 84 -9.84 -11.17 2.97
CA VAL A 84 -9.89 -11.53 1.54
C VAL A 84 -8.62 -12.22 1.04
N SER A 85 -7.60 -12.36 1.90
CA SER A 85 -6.29 -12.91 1.55
C SER A 85 -6.15 -14.42 1.78
N THR A 86 -7.27 -15.16 1.82
CA THR A 86 -7.33 -16.61 2.06
C THR A 86 -6.65 -17.43 0.97
N ASN A 87 -6.68 -16.98 -0.28
CA ASN A 87 -5.92 -17.57 -1.38
C ASN A 87 -5.57 -16.48 -2.43
N ALA A 88 -4.76 -16.85 -3.43
CA ALA A 88 -4.32 -15.90 -4.45
C ALA A 88 -5.48 -15.38 -5.34
N ALA A 89 -6.48 -16.21 -5.61
CA ALA A 89 -7.60 -15.86 -6.48
C ALA A 89 -8.53 -14.81 -5.84
N THR A 90 -8.87 -14.99 -4.55
CA THR A 90 -9.68 -14.03 -3.79
C THR A 90 -8.97 -12.69 -3.64
N ARG A 91 -7.66 -12.73 -3.40
CA ARG A 91 -6.83 -11.52 -3.35
C ARG A 91 -6.83 -10.76 -4.66
N LEU A 92 -6.65 -11.47 -5.77
CA LEU A 92 -6.63 -10.89 -7.11
C LEU A 92 -8.00 -10.31 -7.49
N ALA A 93 -9.09 -10.99 -7.16
CA ALA A 93 -10.46 -10.49 -7.36
C ALA A 93 -10.71 -9.19 -6.58
N TRP A 94 -10.31 -9.14 -5.31
CA TRP A 94 -10.42 -7.94 -4.49
C TRP A 94 -9.59 -6.77 -5.05
N LEU A 95 -8.35 -7.04 -5.49
CA LEU A 95 -7.48 -6.02 -6.08
C LEU A 95 -8.07 -5.45 -7.38
N ARG A 96 -8.67 -6.28 -8.23
CA ARG A 96 -9.33 -5.81 -9.47
C ARG A 96 -10.56 -4.94 -9.18
N ALA A 97 -11.28 -5.20 -8.10
CA ALA A 97 -12.42 -4.38 -7.68
C ALA A 97 -12.01 -3.06 -7.01
N THR A 98 -10.85 -3.05 -6.35
CA THR A 98 -10.43 -1.95 -5.47
C THR A 98 -9.44 -0.99 -6.14
N VAL A 99 -8.49 -1.52 -6.91
CA VAL A 99 -7.43 -0.75 -7.56
C VAL A 99 -7.89 -0.40 -8.97
N ALA A 100 -7.89 0.89 -9.29
CA ALA A 100 -8.20 1.37 -10.62
C ALA A 100 -7.34 0.65 -11.68
N SER A 101 -7.89 0.45 -12.88
CA SER A 101 -7.17 -0.21 -13.97
C SER A 101 -5.81 0.46 -14.20
N PRO A 102 -4.69 -0.29 -14.13
CA PRO A 102 -3.37 0.26 -14.38
C PRO A 102 -3.32 0.94 -15.74
N GLU A 103 -2.82 2.16 -15.77
CA GLU A 103 -2.69 2.93 -16.99
C GLU A 103 -1.44 2.47 -17.73
N VAL A 104 -1.60 2.05 -18.99
CA VAL A 104 -0.49 1.68 -19.87
C VAL A 104 -0.49 2.68 -21.02
N ASN A 105 0.47 3.59 -21.01
CA ASN A 105 0.60 4.62 -22.04
C ASN A 105 1.80 4.30 -22.93
N ILE A 106 1.60 4.47 -24.24
CA ILE A 106 2.65 4.30 -25.23
C ILE A 106 2.84 5.66 -25.89
N SER A 107 3.98 6.30 -25.64
CA SER A 107 4.34 7.58 -26.23
C SER A 107 5.28 7.37 -27.40
N ALA A 108 5.10 8.16 -28.46
CA ALA A 108 6.12 8.29 -29.49
C ALA A 108 7.30 9.14 -28.97
N PRO A 109 8.56 8.80 -29.29
CA PRO A 109 9.01 7.59 -29.98
C PRO A 109 9.23 6.42 -29.00
N GLY A 110 8.43 5.35 -29.13
CA GLY A 110 8.68 4.03 -28.53
C GLY A 110 8.68 3.94 -26.99
N GLN A 111 8.23 4.92 -26.22
CA GLN A 111 8.29 4.82 -24.76
C GLN A 111 7.03 4.16 -24.21
N VAL A 112 7.19 3.15 -23.35
CA VAL A 112 6.09 2.57 -22.58
C VAL A 112 6.15 3.09 -21.15
N VAL A 113 5.04 3.65 -20.68
CA VAL A 113 4.85 4.13 -19.31
C VAL A 113 3.72 3.33 -18.68
N VAL A 114 4.00 2.66 -17.57
CA VAL A 114 2.96 2.01 -16.75
C VAL A 114 2.80 2.79 -15.46
N ARG A 115 1.56 3.15 -15.14
CA ARG A 115 1.19 3.84 -13.91
C ARG A 115 0.15 3.04 -13.15
N VAL A 116 0.39 2.87 -11.87
CA VAL A 116 -0.46 2.11 -10.95
C VAL A 116 -0.85 3.03 -9.79
N VAL A 117 -2.13 3.11 -9.49
CA VAL A 117 -2.67 4.01 -8.46
C VAL A 117 -3.47 3.19 -7.45
N TYR A 118 -3.00 3.18 -6.20
CA TYR A 118 -3.62 2.45 -5.10
C TYR A 118 -4.37 3.42 -4.16
N PRO A 119 -5.67 3.21 -3.90
CA PRO A 119 -6.47 4.05 -3.00
C PRO A 119 -6.22 3.72 -1.53
N TYR A 120 -5.09 4.20 -1.00
CA TYR A 120 -4.55 3.80 0.29
C TYR A 120 -5.44 4.16 1.48
N ARG A 121 -5.97 5.39 1.55
CA ARG A 121 -6.81 5.79 2.70
C ARG A 121 -8.14 5.05 2.81
N ALA A 122 -8.70 4.64 1.67
CA ALA A 122 -9.91 3.83 1.64
C ALA A 122 -9.63 2.37 2.01
N ASN A 123 -8.38 1.92 1.82
CA ASN A 123 -7.96 0.53 2.04
C ASN A 123 -6.60 0.49 2.78
N PRO A 124 -6.51 1.00 4.02
CA PRO A 124 -5.26 1.00 4.75
C PRO A 124 -4.92 -0.43 5.20
N VAL A 125 -3.62 -0.74 5.24
CA VAL A 125 -3.13 -2.07 5.67
C VAL A 125 -3.38 -2.29 7.17
N LEU A 126 -3.26 -1.24 7.97
CA LEU A 126 -3.59 -1.26 9.40
C LEU A 126 -4.97 -0.63 9.63
N PRO A 127 -5.68 -1.04 10.69
CA PRO A 127 -6.95 -0.40 11.05
C PRO A 127 -6.79 1.11 11.18
N ALA A 128 -7.62 1.85 10.44
CA ALA A 128 -7.64 3.31 10.53
C ALA A 128 -8.17 3.75 11.89
N ILE A 129 -7.50 4.73 12.47
CA ILE A 129 -8.00 5.49 13.62
C ILE A 129 -8.26 6.93 13.18
N PRO A 130 -9.13 7.70 13.86
CA PRO A 130 -9.46 9.07 13.46
C PRO A 130 -8.21 9.95 13.24
N LEU A 131 -7.17 9.74 14.04
CA LEU A 131 -5.92 10.48 13.94
C LEU A 131 -5.11 10.13 12.68
N SER A 132 -5.07 8.85 12.24
CA SER A 132 -4.28 8.45 11.07
C SER A 132 -4.83 8.97 9.76
N GLN A 133 -6.15 9.14 9.69
CA GLN A 133 -6.77 9.72 8.51
C GLN A 133 -6.16 11.09 8.21
N ALA A 134 -6.02 12.00 9.17
CA ALA A 134 -5.57 13.38 8.90
C ALA A 134 -4.23 13.50 8.14
N TRP A 135 -3.27 12.60 8.35
CA TRP A 135 -1.92 12.70 7.79
C TRP A 135 -1.56 11.63 6.74
N MET A 136 -2.39 10.60 6.56
CA MET A 136 -2.13 9.58 5.54
C MET A 136 -2.53 10.03 4.13
N PRO A 137 -1.77 9.62 3.09
CA PRO A 137 -2.06 10.00 1.71
C PRO A 137 -3.31 9.29 1.17
N ASN A 138 -4.10 10.00 0.36
CA ASN A 138 -5.30 9.43 -0.28
C ASN A 138 -4.92 8.30 -1.25
N LEU A 139 -3.89 8.55 -2.05
CA LEU A 139 -3.45 7.70 -3.16
C LEU A 139 -1.96 7.43 -3.04
N LEU A 140 -1.56 6.20 -3.36
CA LEU A 140 -0.16 5.85 -3.59
C LEU A 140 0.01 5.51 -5.05
N THR A 141 0.95 6.20 -5.71
CA THR A 141 1.20 6.02 -7.14
C THR A 141 2.59 5.42 -7.36
N GLY A 142 2.65 4.39 -8.20
CA GLY A 142 3.88 3.84 -8.77
C GLY A 142 3.89 4.10 -10.27
N ARG A 143 5.06 4.48 -10.81
CA ARG A 143 5.23 4.74 -12.23
C ARG A 143 6.57 4.15 -12.67
N ALA A 144 6.54 3.38 -13.74
CA ALA A 144 7.72 2.86 -14.40
C ALA A 144 7.70 3.24 -15.88
N THR A 145 8.86 3.35 -16.49
CA THR A 145 9.00 3.77 -17.89
C THR A 145 10.19 3.06 -18.53
N ALA A 146 10.03 2.59 -19.75
CA ALA A 146 11.13 2.04 -20.54
C ALA A 146 11.03 2.45 -22.01
N ALA A 147 12.19 2.54 -22.66
CA ALA A 147 12.28 2.68 -24.11
C ALA A 147 12.04 1.32 -24.76
N ARG A 148 11.21 1.31 -25.81
CA ARG A 148 10.99 0.16 -26.68
C ARG A 148 12.04 0.19 -27.80
N PRO A 149 12.79 -0.89 -27.99
CA PRO A 149 13.77 -1.00 -29.07
C PRO A 149 13.10 -1.05 -30.45
#